data_AF-A0A1B1Q2U4-F1
#
_entry.id   AF-A0A1B1Q2U4-F1
#
_cell.length_a   1.000
_cell.length_b   1.000
_cell.length_c   1.000
_cell.angle_alpha   90.00
_cell.angle_beta   90.00
_cell.angle_gamma   90.00
#
_symmetry.space_group_name_H-M   'P 1'
#
loop_
_entity.id
_entity.type
_entity.pdbx_description
1 polymer ?
#
loop_
_entity_poly.entity_id
_entity_poly.type
_entity_poly.pdbx_seq_one_letter_code
_entity_poly.pdbx_strand_id
1 'polypeptide(L)'
;MKIALAFLYPIGYYNYMNTFIRSSDFDTWLSAMKDQKAKARILCRIQSAIHGNFGDCEPVGEGVSEMRIHVGQGYRLYYTRTGKTVYFLLAGGNKRTQGKDIVRAKELARELKETEL
;
A
#
# COMPACT_ATOMS: atom_id res chain seq x y z
N MET A 1 -8.42 2.14 -21.23
CA MET A 1 -8.58 0.67 -21.30
C MET A 1 -7.86 0.04 -20.11
N LYS A 2 -8.58 -0.35 -19.04
CA LYS A 2 -7.98 -1.10 -17.93
C LYS A 2 -7.90 -2.56 -18.38
N ILE A 3 -6.71 -3.05 -18.73
CA ILE A 3 -6.50 -4.48 -18.91
C ILE A 3 -6.50 -5.07 -17.50
N ALA A 4 -7.63 -5.66 -17.09
CA ALA A 4 -7.71 -6.41 -15.86
C ALA A 4 -6.92 -7.71 -16.06
N LEU A 5 -5.64 -7.69 -15.67
CA LEU A 5 -4.73 -8.85 -15.66
C LEU A 5 -5.34 -10.12 -15.05
N ALA A 6 -6.34 -9.94 -14.18
CA ALA A 6 -7.29 -10.96 -13.73
C ALA A 6 -7.54 -12.06 -14.77
N PHE A 7 -8.07 -11.72 -15.96
CA PHE A 7 -8.62 -12.72 -16.91
C PHE A 7 -7.58 -13.62 -17.59
N LEU A 8 -6.28 -13.36 -17.43
CA LEU A 8 -5.20 -14.15 -18.04
C LEU A 8 -4.64 -15.24 -17.12
N TYR A 9 -5.08 -15.32 -15.85
CA TYR A 9 -4.59 -16.32 -14.91
C TYR A 9 -5.57 -17.50 -14.76
N PRO A 10 -5.09 -18.74 -14.60
CA PRO A 10 -5.94 -19.91 -14.38
C PRO A 10 -6.92 -19.70 -13.22
N ILE A 11 -8.12 -20.26 -13.32
CA ILE A 11 -9.26 -20.05 -12.39
C ILE A 11 -8.90 -20.24 -10.89
N GLY A 12 -7.84 -20.98 -10.56
CA GLY A 12 -7.32 -21.14 -9.18
C GLY A 12 -6.43 -20.01 -8.63
N TYR A 13 -5.82 -19.17 -9.47
CA TYR A 13 -4.86 -18.14 -9.06
C TYR A 13 -5.50 -16.96 -8.32
N TYR A 14 -6.74 -16.62 -8.66
CA TYR A 14 -7.51 -15.57 -8.00
C TYR A 14 -7.65 -15.77 -6.50
N ASN A 15 -7.65 -17.03 -6.05
CA ASN A 15 -7.73 -17.35 -4.63
C ASN A 15 -6.44 -17.03 -3.85
N TYR A 16 -5.32 -16.78 -4.53
CA TYR A 16 -4.03 -16.47 -3.87
C TYR A 16 -3.63 -14.99 -3.99
N MET A 17 -4.40 -14.18 -4.69
CA MET A 17 -4.09 -12.77 -4.90
C MET A 17 -4.78 -11.89 -3.85
N ASN A 18 -4.05 -10.90 -3.37
CA ASN A 18 -4.61 -9.84 -2.54
C ASN A 18 -5.27 -8.78 -3.42
N THR A 19 -6.43 -8.29 -2.99
CA THR A 19 -7.15 -7.18 -3.64
C THR A 19 -6.68 -5.87 -3.04
N PHE A 20 -6.23 -4.94 -3.88
CA PHE A 20 -5.66 -3.68 -3.41
C PHE A 20 -6.60 -2.51 -3.67
N ILE A 21 -6.91 -1.78 -2.61
CA ILE A 21 -7.70 -0.54 -2.63
C ILE A 21 -6.77 0.61 -2.22
N ARG A 22 -6.84 1.73 -2.93
CA ARG A 22 -5.99 2.90 -2.70
C ARG A 22 -6.86 4.05 -2.21
N SER A 23 -6.41 4.74 -1.17
CA SER A 23 -7.01 6.00 -0.73
C SER A 23 -6.71 7.13 -1.72
N SER A 24 -7.50 8.20 -1.63
CA SER A 24 -7.22 9.46 -2.33
C SER A 24 -5.88 10.07 -1.92
N ASP A 25 -5.52 9.98 -0.64
CA ASP A 25 -4.23 10.43 -0.09
C ASP A 25 -3.05 9.70 -0.75
N PHE A 26 -3.15 8.39 -0.91
CA PHE A 26 -2.14 7.58 -1.58
C PHE A 26 -2.00 7.95 -3.07
N ASP A 27 -3.12 8.11 -3.77
CA ASP A 27 -3.10 8.46 -5.20
C ASP A 27 -2.55 9.87 -5.44
N THR A 28 -2.91 10.82 -4.58
CA THR A 28 -2.35 12.19 -4.58
C THR A 28 -0.85 12.14 -4.37
N TRP A 29 -0.37 11.41 -3.36
CA TRP A 29 1.06 11.25 -3.12
C TRP A 29 1.80 10.62 -4.30
N LEU A 30 1.27 9.53 -4.87
CA LEU A 30 1.90 8.80 -5.97
C LEU A 30 1.97 9.63 -7.26
N SER A 31 0.97 10.49 -7.50
CA SER A 31 0.96 11.41 -8.64
C SER A 31 1.97 12.56 -8.47
N ALA A 32 2.18 13.05 -7.24
CA ALA A 32 3.13 14.12 -6.94
C ALA A 32 4.61 13.67 -6.94
N MET A 33 4.88 12.36 -6.97
CA MET A 33 6.25 11.82 -6.96
C MET A 33 7.05 12.22 -8.22
N LYS A 34 8.16 12.93 -8.00
CA LYS A 34 9.12 13.32 -9.06
C LYS A 34 10.11 12.23 -9.42
N ASP A 35 10.54 11.43 -8.44
CA ASP A 35 11.50 10.33 -8.65
C ASP A 35 10.83 9.14 -9.34
N GLN A 36 11.05 9.01 -10.65
CA GLN A 36 10.47 7.94 -11.46
C GLN A 36 11.06 6.56 -11.14
N LYS A 37 12.33 6.49 -10.73
CA LYS A 37 12.97 5.22 -10.37
C LYS A 37 12.37 4.68 -9.08
N ALA A 38 12.21 5.54 -8.09
CA ALA A 38 11.53 5.19 -6.85
C ALA A 38 10.08 4.77 -7.12
N LYS A 39 9.34 5.54 -7.93
CA LYS A 39 7.96 5.24 -8.29
C LYS A 39 7.82 3.85 -8.93
N ALA A 40 8.68 3.51 -9.87
CA ALA A 40 8.70 2.17 -10.46
C ALA A 40 8.94 1.06 -9.42
N ARG A 41 9.90 1.26 -8.50
CA ARG A 41 10.19 0.29 -7.43
C ARG A 41 9.03 0.13 -6.45
N ILE A 42 8.33 1.21 -6.12
CA ILE A 42 7.09 1.18 -5.34
C ILE A 42 6.03 0.34 -6.03
N LEU A 43 5.79 0.58 -7.32
CA LEU A 43 4.80 -0.17 -8.09
C LEU A 43 5.16 -1.67 -8.18
N CYS A 44 6.43 -2.03 -8.41
CA CYS A 44 6.87 -3.42 -8.40
C CYS A 44 6.70 -4.07 -7.02
N ARG A 45 6.92 -3.32 -5.94
CA ARG A 45 6.71 -3.81 -4.58
C ARG A 45 5.23 -4.06 -4.30
N ILE A 46 4.35 -3.16 -4.71
CA ILE A 46 2.89 -3.35 -4.66
C ILE A 46 2.52 -4.60 -5.46
N GLN A 47 3.03 -4.75 -6.69
CA GLN A 47 2.76 -5.96 -7.49
C GLN A 47 3.23 -7.24 -6.78
N SER A 48 4.36 -7.23 -6.08
CA SER A 48 4.81 -8.39 -5.28
C SER A 48 3.84 -8.68 -4.13
N ALA A 49 3.33 -7.65 -3.48
CA ALA A 49 2.38 -7.77 -2.37
C ALA A 49 1.00 -8.26 -2.85
N ILE A 50 0.59 -7.97 -4.09
CA ILE A 50 -0.60 -8.58 -4.72
C ILE A 50 -0.48 -10.11 -4.71
N HIS A 51 0.72 -10.64 -4.92
CA HIS A 51 1.00 -12.07 -4.91
C HIS A 51 1.33 -12.61 -3.51
N GLY A 52 1.04 -11.85 -2.45
CA GLY A 52 1.27 -12.26 -1.06
C GLY A 52 2.66 -11.94 -0.51
N ASN A 53 3.58 -11.38 -1.31
CA ASN A 53 4.93 -11.04 -0.86
C ASN A 53 5.05 -9.55 -0.50
N PHE A 54 4.81 -9.23 0.77
CA PHE A 54 4.92 -7.86 1.30
C PHE A 54 6.37 -7.42 1.51
N GLY A 55 7.30 -8.36 1.65
CA GLY A 55 8.71 -8.10 1.89
C GLY A 55 8.99 -7.55 3.28
N ASP A 56 9.75 -6.47 3.33
CA ASP A 56 10.13 -5.80 4.57
C ASP A 56 8.94 -4.97 5.10
N CYS A 57 8.22 -5.53 6.08
CA CYS A 57 7.07 -4.89 6.70
C CYS A 57 7.05 -5.05 8.22
N GLU A 58 6.53 -4.04 8.92
CA GLU A 58 6.41 -4.01 10.38
C GLU A 58 5.03 -3.48 10.79
N PRO A 59 4.40 -4.01 11.86
CA PRO A 59 3.22 -3.38 12.43
C PRO A 59 3.59 -2.03 13.08
N VAL A 60 2.74 -1.02 12.88
CA VAL A 60 2.88 0.30 13.53
C VAL A 60 1.71 0.60 14.50
N GLY A 61 0.87 -0.40 14.75
CA GLY A 61 -0.24 -0.36 15.72
C GLY A 61 -1.59 -0.02 15.09
N GLU A 62 -2.67 -0.27 15.85
CA GLU A 62 -4.08 -0.02 15.46
C GLU A 62 -4.52 -0.74 14.18
N GLY A 63 -3.87 -1.86 13.84
CA GLY A 63 -4.14 -2.61 12.61
C GLY A 63 -3.44 -2.05 11.36
N VAL A 64 -2.59 -1.03 11.51
CA VAL A 64 -1.76 -0.48 10.43
C VAL A 64 -0.39 -1.14 10.41
N SER A 65 0.09 -1.42 9.21
CA SER A 65 1.45 -1.91 8.93
C SER A 65 2.18 -0.96 7.99
N GLU A 66 3.49 -0.88 8.15
CA GLU A 66 4.42 -0.14 7.31
C GLU A 66 5.18 -1.13 6.42
N MET A 67 5.26 -0.85 5.12
CA MET A 67 6.12 -1.55 4.18
C MET A 67 7.31 -0.65 3.80
N ARG A 68 8.52 -1.09 4.09
CA ARG A 68 9.76 -0.32 3.92
C ARG A 68 10.38 -0.58 2.56
N ILE A 69 10.65 0.49 1.82
CA ILE A 69 11.23 0.44 0.47
C ILE A 69 12.52 1.25 0.45
N HIS A 70 13.64 0.52 0.52
CA HIS A 70 15.00 1.06 0.55
C HIS A 70 15.46 1.52 -0.84
N VAL A 71 14.84 2.57 -1.37
CA VAL A 71 15.23 3.26 -2.60
C VAL A 71 15.08 4.78 -2.41
N GLY A 72 16.00 5.56 -2.98
CA GLY A 72 15.99 7.02 -2.88
C GLY A 72 16.00 7.49 -1.42
N GLN A 73 15.00 8.29 -1.04
CA GLN A 73 14.81 8.83 0.32
C GLN A 73 14.37 7.80 1.38
N GLY A 74 14.19 6.53 0.97
CA GLY A 74 13.65 5.47 1.82
C GLY A 74 12.14 5.67 2.00
N TYR A 75 11.34 5.07 1.13
CA TYR A 75 9.89 5.24 1.15
C TYR A 75 9.21 4.23 2.07
N ARG A 76 8.05 4.61 2.60
CA ARG A 76 7.22 3.74 3.43
C ARG A 76 5.79 3.76 2.93
N LEU A 77 5.20 2.60 2.69
CA LEU A 77 3.77 2.49 2.36
C LEU A 77 3.04 2.04 3.62
N TYR A 78 2.03 2.78 4.04
CA TYR A 78 1.19 2.41 5.17
C TYR A 78 -0.10 1.79 4.66
N TYR A 79 -0.45 0.64 5.24
CA TYR A 79 -1.62 -0.10 4.83
C TYR A 79 -2.31 -0.77 6.01
N THR A 80 -3.61 -1.01 5.87
CA THR A 80 -4.37 -1.95 6.70
C THR A 80 -4.84 -3.12 5.83
N ARG A 81 -5.19 -4.24 6.46
CA ARG A 81 -5.59 -5.46 5.75
C ARG A 81 -6.79 -6.12 6.42
N THR A 82 -7.81 -6.42 5.63
CA THR A 82 -9.00 -7.19 6.02
C THR A 82 -9.07 -8.43 5.13
N GLY A 83 -8.74 -9.60 5.68
CA GLY A 83 -8.68 -10.86 4.90
C GLY A 83 -7.65 -10.80 3.76
N LYS A 84 -8.12 -10.80 2.51
CA LYS A 84 -7.28 -10.65 1.30
C LYS A 84 -7.27 -9.22 0.76
N THR A 85 -8.06 -8.32 1.32
CA THR A 85 -8.11 -6.93 0.88
C THR A 85 -7.05 -6.13 1.64
N VAL A 86 -6.18 -5.45 0.91
CA VAL A 86 -5.18 -4.53 1.45
C VAL A 86 -5.53 -3.13 1.01
N TYR A 87 -5.61 -2.23 1.98
CA TYR A 87 -5.95 -0.84 1.78
C TYR A 87 -4.69 -0.01 1.96
N PHE A 88 -4.15 0.54 0.87
CA PHE A 88 -3.07 1.51 0.94
C PHE A 88 -3.64 2.86 1.37
N LEU A 89 -3.23 3.30 2.56
CA LEU A 89 -3.79 4.46 3.24
C LEU A 89 -2.98 5.72 2.91
N LEU A 90 -1.66 5.61 3.00
CA LEU A 90 -0.75 6.73 2.78
C LEU A 90 0.62 6.17 2.41
N ALA A 91 1.47 7.00 1.83
CA ALA A 91 2.89 6.71 1.74
C ALA A 91 3.73 7.90 2.20
N GLY A 92 4.76 7.59 2.99
CA GLY A 92 5.68 8.54 3.60
C GLY A 92 7.02 8.56 2.87
N GLY A 93 7.53 9.77 2.63
CA GLY A 93 8.78 9.97 1.89
C GLY A 93 10.03 10.04 2.75
N ASN A 94 9.96 10.50 4.00
CA ASN A 94 11.16 10.79 4.78
C ASN A 94 11.00 10.35 6.23
N LYS A 95 12.08 9.88 6.85
CA LYS A 95 12.10 9.47 8.26
C LYS A 95 11.67 10.60 9.19
N ARG A 96 11.92 11.86 8.82
CA ARG A 96 11.49 13.05 9.60
C ARG A 96 9.97 13.20 9.71
N THR A 97 9.20 12.73 8.73
CA THR A 97 7.73 12.80 8.72
C THR A 97 7.07 11.50 9.19
N GLN A 98 7.85 10.44 9.41
CA GLN A 98 7.34 9.10 9.70
C GLN A 98 6.31 9.08 10.83
N GLY A 99 6.56 9.77 11.95
CA GLY A 99 5.60 9.84 13.05
C GLY A 99 4.25 10.46 12.66
N LYS A 100 4.27 11.54 11.87
CA LYS A 100 3.05 12.18 11.36
C LYS A 100 2.33 11.27 10.36
N ASP A 101 3.09 10.62 9.49
CA ASP A 101 2.55 9.71 8.48
C ASP A 101 1.87 8.50 9.15
N ILE A 102 2.44 7.95 10.23
CA ILE A 102 1.84 6.86 11.01
C ILE A 102 0.53 7.31 11.66
N VAL A 103 0.50 8.49 12.28
CA VAL A 103 -0.72 9.03 12.89
C VAL A 103 -1.83 9.17 11.86
N ARG A 104 -1.52 9.80 10.70
CA ARG A 104 -2.50 9.97 9.62
C ARG A 104 -2.97 8.63 9.05
N ALA A 105 -2.06 7.65 8.89
CA ALA A 105 -2.43 6.32 8.43
C ALA A 105 -3.40 5.62 9.40
N LYS A 106 -3.21 5.79 10.72
CA LYS A 106 -4.12 5.22 11.72
C LYS A 106 -5.50 5.88 11.71
N GLU A 107 -5.56 7.19 11.50
CA GLU A 107 -6.84 7.91 11.30
C GLU A 107 -7.59 7.36 10.09
N LEU A 108 -6.92 7.27 8.93
CA LEU A 108 -7.50 6.70 7.71
C LEU A 108 -7.96 5.25 7.91
N ALA A 109 -7.24 4.45 8.70
CA ALA A 109 -7.65 3.09 9.02
C ALA A 109 -8.92 3.03 9.90
N ARG A 110 -9.13 4.02 10.78
CA ARG A 110 -10.35 4.14 11.59
C ARG A 110 -11.53 4.58 10.74
N GLU A 111 -11.36 5.62 9.92
CA GLU A 111 -12.37 6.11 8.97
C GLU A 111 -12.85 5.00 8.02
N LEU A 112 -11.91 4.17 7.52
CA LEU A 112 -12.23 3.03 6.67
C LEU A 112 -13.11 2.00 7.40
N LYS A 113 -12.78 1.65 8.65
CA LYS A 113 -13.57 0.69 9.44
C LYS A 113 -14.98 1.18 9.69
N GLU A 114 -15.17 2.48 9.93
CA GLU A 114 -16.50 3.08 10.11
C GLU A 114 -17.33 3.06 8.83
N THR A 115 -16.69 3.11 7.66
CA THR A 115 -17.38 3.07 6.36
C THR A 115 -17.74 1.65 5.92
N GLU A 116 -17.05 0.63 6.43
CA GLU A 116 -17.32 -0.80 6.14
C GLU A 116 -18.29 -1.46 7.14
N LEU A 117 -18.68 -0.76 8.20
CA LEU A 117 -19.73 -1.15 9.16
C LEU A 117 -21.10 -0.61 8.72
#